data_AF-A0A415CFP7-F1
#
_entry.id   AF-A0A415CFP7-F1
#
_cell.length_a   1.000
_cell.length_b   1.000
_cell.length_c   1.000
_cell.angle_alpha   90.00
_cell.angle_beta   90.00
_cell.angle_gamma   90.00
#
_symmetry.space_group_name_H-M   'P 1'
#
loop_
_entity.id
_entity.type
_entity.pdbx_description
1 polymer ?
#
loop_
_entity_poly.entity_id
_entity_poly.type
_entity_poly.pdbx_seq_one_letter_code
_entity_poly.pdbx_strand_id
1 'polypeptide(L)'
;MRRDLVVQVIVQYDDFWENFATPFEAESFINSNLDELDLPVMVRLEDMKGNVKWYYDLVEDEGGVYRLVDRECESPHLIRVGSN
;
A
#
# COMPACT_ATOMS: atom_id res chain seq x y z
N MET A 1 -12.26 -4.88 22.02
CA MET A 1 -11.04 -5.38 21.37
C MET A 1 -11.40 -5.92 20.00
N ARG A 2 -10.88 -5.26 18.96
CA ARG A 2 -11.08 -5.61 17.55
C ARG A 2 -10.32 -6.93 17.31
N ARG A 3 -10.89 -7.91 16.62
CA ARG A 3 -10.17 -9.13 16.22
C ARG A 3 -8.85 -8.73 15.55
N ASP A 4 -7.72 -9.28 16.00
CA ASP A 4 -6.39 -9.03 15.43
C ASP A 4 -6.41 -9.35 13.93
N LEU A 5 -6.60 -8.30 13.12
CA LEU A 5 -6.54 -8.43 11.68
C LEU A 5 -5.07 -8.45 11.30
N VAL A 6 -4.56 -9.64 11.01
CA VAL A 6 -3.22 -9.80 10.44
C VAL A 6 -3.27 -9.30 9.00
N VAL A 7 -2.38 -8.37 8.69
CA VAL A 7 -2.25 -7.73 7.37
C VAL A 7 -0.83 -7.87 6.85
N GLN A 8 -0.69 -7.70 5.55
CA GLN A 8 0.58 -7.68 4.82
C GLN A 8 0.55 -6.57 3.77
N VAL A 9 1.71 -6.02 3.46
CA VAL A 9 1.90 -5.07 2.36
C VAL A 9 2.34 -5.84 1.13
N ILE A 10 1.59 -5.74 0.05
CA ILE A 10 1.94 -6.33 -1.24
C ILE A 10 2.52 -5.25 -2.13
N VAL A 11 3.74 -5.47 -2.60
CA VAL A 11 4.42 -4.65 -3.62
C VAL A 11 4.36 -5.42 -4.93
N GLN A 12 3.63 -4.89 -5.91
CA GLN A 12 3.43 -5.51 -7.21
C GLN A 12 4.38 -4.89 -8.23
N TYR A 13 5.12 -5.75 -8.94
CA TYR A 13 5.83 -5.44 -10.18
C TYR A 13 5.10 -6.10 -11.35
N ASP A 14 5.57 -5.91 -12.59
CA ASP A 14 4.89 -6.46 -13.78
C ASP A 14 4.77 -8.00 -13.74
N ASP A 15 5.87 -8.69 -13.43
CA ASP A 15 5.94 -10.15 -13.52
C ASP A 15 5.84 -10.88 -12.18
N PHE A 16 5.97 -10.17 -11.05
CA PHE A 16 5.98 -10.76 -9.71
C PHE A 16 5.48 -9.79 -8.65
N TRP A 17 5.31 -10.30 -7.43
CA TRP A 17 5.00 -9.48 -6.27
C TRP A 17 5.77 -9.97 -5.05
N GLU A 18 6.04 -9.05 -4.14
CA GLU A 18 6.65 -9.32 -2.85
C GLU A 18 5.71 -8.93 -1.71
N ASN A 19 5.82 -9.63 -0.57
CA ASN A 19 4.99 -9.38 0.61
C ASN A 19 5.82 -9.01 1.83
N PHE A 20 5.41 -7.96 2.53
CA PHE A 20 6.10 -7.43 3.71
C PHE A 20 5.17 -7.33 4.91
N ALA A 21 5.72 -7.40 6.12
CA ALA A 21 4.91 -7.26 7.33
C ALA A 21 4.54 -5.79 7.58
N THR A 22 5.39 -4.86 7.15
CA THR A 22 5.20 -3.42 7.38
C THR A 22 5.42 -2.58 6.13
N PRO A 23 4.80 -1.38 6.02
CA PRO A 23 5.10 -0.43 4.95
C PRO A 23 6.56 0.02 4.93
N PHE A 24 7.19 0.13 6.10
CA PHE A 24 8.60 0.52 6.21
C PHE A 24 9.54 -0.50 5.56
N GLU A 25 9.30 -1.80 5.76
CA GLU A 25 10.06 -2.86 5.07
C GLU A 25 9.87 -2.80 3.55
N ALA A 26 8.62 -2.59 3.10
CA ALA A 26 8.32 -2.43 1.68
C ALA A 26 9.03 -1.20 1.08
N GLU A 27 9.00 -0.04 1.74
CA GLU A 27 9.75 1.16 1.33
C GLU A 27 11.24 0.89 1.21
N SER A 28 11.83 0.24 2.23
CA SER A 28 13.26 -0.07 2.23
C SER A 28 13.62 -0.99 1.07
N PHE A 29 12.78 -1.98 0.76
CA PHE A 29 12.99 -2.89 -0.35
C PHE A 29 12.92 -2.17 -1.70
N ILE A 30 11.88 -1.36 -1.92
CA ILE A 30 11.69 -0.59 -3.16
C ILE A 30 12.91 0.29 -3.44
N ASN A 31 13.32 1.10 -2.45
CA ASN A 31 14.45 2.01 -2.64
C ASN A 31 15.78 1.28 -2.83
N SER A 32 15.97 0.11 -2.20
CA SER A 32 17.24 -0.64 -2.31
C SER A 32 17.39 -1.37 -3.65
N ASN A 33 16.30 -1.61 -4.37
CA ASN A 33 16.30 -2.37 -5.62
C ASN A 33 15.81 -1.54 -6.83
N LEU A 34 15.71 -0.22 -6.68
CA LEU A 34 15.15 0.67 -7.69
C LEU A 34 15.90 0.60 -9.03
N ASP A 35 17.22 0.50 -8.99
CA ASP A 35 18.08 0.42 -10.18
C ASP A 35 17.88 -0.88 -10.99
N GLU A 36 17.41 -1.96 -10.34
CA GLU A 36 17.24 -3.28 -10.96
C GLU A 36 15.78 -3.57 -11.32
N LEU A 37 14.84 -3.17 -10.46
CA LEU A 37 13.43 -3.55 -10.55
C LEU A 37 12.52 -2.42 -11.03
N ASP A 38 13.04 -1.22 -11.22
CA ASP A 38 12.26 0.00 -11.43
C ASP A 38 11.24 0.23 -10.29
N LEU A 39 10.26 1.12 -10.53
CA LEU A 39 9.18 1.38 -9.59
C LEU A 39 8.10 0.29 -9.66
N PRO A 40 7.52 -0.10 -8.52
CA PRO A 40 6.39 -1.02 -8.52
C PRO A 40 5.17 -0.40 -9.20
N VAL A 41 4.37 -1.23 -9.86
CA VAL A 41 3.12 -0.79 -10.50
C VAL A 41 2.03 -0.44 -9.48
N MET A 42 2.08 -1.06 -8.29
CA MET A 42 1.08 -0.87 -7.25
C MET A 42 1.60 -1.37 -5.90
N VAL A 43 1.26 -0.64 -4.83
CA VAL A 43 1.48 -1.09 -3.46
C VAL A 43 0.16 -1.04 -2.70
N ARG A 44 -0.17 -2.11 -1.97
CA ARG A 44 -1.46 -2.25 -1.29
C ARG A 44 -1.36 -3.02 0.02
N LEU A 45 -2.23 -2.70 0.97
CA LEU A 45 -2.38 -3.45 2.21
C LEU A 45 -3.47 -4.52 2.03
N GLU A 46 -3.16 -5.77 2.32
CA GLU A 46 -4.11 -6.89 2.26
C GLU A 46 -4.23 -7.58 3.62
N ASP A 47 -5.39 -8.18 3.91
CA ASP A 47 -5.47 -9.17 4.98
C ASP A 47 -4.98 -10.55 4.52
N MET A 48 -4.77 -11.48 5.47
CA MET A 48 -4.33 -12.86 5.16
C MET A 48 -5.31 -13.68 4.31
N LYS A 49 -6.49 -13.14 3.99
CA LYS A 49 -7.45 -13.76 3.07
C LYS A 49 -7.37 -13.16 1.66
N GLY A 50 -6.45 -12.22 1.41
CA GLY A 50 -6.28 -11.52 0.14
C GLY A 50 -7.25 -10.37 -0.08
N ASN A 51 -7.98 -9.92 0.96
CA ASN A 51 -8.85 -8.75 0.80
C ASN A 51 -8.02 -7.47 0.94
N VAL A 52 -8.00 -6.67 -0.12
CA VAL A 52 -7.39 -5.34 -0.09
C VAL A 52 -8.11 -4.46 0.92
N LYS A 53 -7.33 -3.83 1.80
CA LYS A 53 -7.76 -2.87 2.81
C LYS A 53 -7.44 -1.45 2.42
N TRP A 54 -6.32 -1.25 1.73
CA TRP A 54 -5.82 0.07 1.38
C TRP A 54 -4.86 0.02 0.19
N TYR A 55 -4.72 1.14 -0.51
CA TYR A 55 -3.70 1.34 -1.54
C TYR A 55 -2.75 2.44 -1.08
N TYR A 56 -1.48 2.30 -1.42
CA TYR A 56 -0.48 3.33 -1.17
C TYR A 56 -0.10 4.00 -2.49
N ASP A 57 0.12 5.30 -2.42
CA ASP A 57 0.82 6.05 -3.46
C ASP A 57 2.31 6.08 -3.14
N LEU A 58 3.12 6.02 -4.19
CA LEU A 58 4.56 6.11 -4.07
C LEU A 58 4.97 7.55 -4.46
N VAL A 59 5.51 8.28 -3.48
CA VAL A 59 5.86 9.70 -3.64
C VAL A 59 7.35 9.86 -3.37
N GLU A 60 8.08 10.46 -4.31
CA GLU A 60 9.48 10.82 -4.14
C GLU A 60 9.59 12.04 -3.20
N ASP A 61 10.43 11.93 -2.16
CA ASP A 61 10.75 13.05 -1.27
C ASP A 61 11.87 13.94 -1.82
N GLU A 62 12.16 15.06 -1.14
CA GLU A 62 13.20 16.02 -1.57
C GLU A 62 14.62 15.40 -1.63
N GLY A 63 14.83 14.24 -1.02
CA GLY A 63 16.10 13.50 -1.02
C GLY A 63 16.19 12.44 -2.13
N GLY A 64 15.17 12.31 -2.98
CA GLY A 64 15.09 11.27 -4.00
C GLY A 64 14.70 9.89 -3.44
N VAL A 65 14.17 9.83 -2.21
CA VAL A 65 13.72 8.58 -1.59
C VAL A 65 12.21 8.45 -1.76
N TYR A 66 11.76 7.29 -2.23
CA TYR A 66 10.35 7.00 -2.41
C TYR A 66 9.68 6.58 -1.09
N ARG A 67 8.54 7.19 -0.79
CA ARG A 67 7.72 6.96 0.41
C ARG A 67 6.36 6.40 0.04
N LEU A 68 5.85 5.47 0.85
CA LEU A 68 4.49 4.96 0.76
C LEU A 68 3.57 5.87 1.56
N VAL A 69 2.67 6.55 0.84
CA VAL A 69 1.68 7.45 1.42
C VAL A 69 0.30 6.82 1.26
N ASP A 70 -0.55 6.96 2.27
CA ASP A 70 -1.94 6.49 2.19
C ASP A 70 -2.65 7.18 1.01
N ARG A 71 -3.12 6.39 0.04
CA ARG A 71 -3.91 6.92 -1.08
C ARG A 71 -5.24 7.43 -0.54
N GLU A 72 -5.56 8.68 -0.81
CA GLU A 72 -6.88 9.23 -0.46
C GLU A 72 -7.98 8.45 -1.20
N CYS A 73 -9.00 8.00 -0.47
CA CYS A 73 -10.15 7.36 -1.07
C CYS A 73 -10.99 8.41 -1.79
N GLU A 74 -11.04 8.38 -3.13
CA GLU A 74 -11.76 9.35 -3.99
C GLU A 74 -13.30 9.37 -3.81
N SER A 75 -13.86 8.74 -2.78
CA SER A 75 -15.30 8.80 -2.50
C SER A 75 -15.59 9.09 -1.03
N PRO A 76 -15.71 10.38 -0.64
CA PRO A 76 -16.34 10.80 0.60
C PRO A 76 -17.87 10.76 0.51
N HIS A 77 -18.47 9.88 -0.31
CA HIS A 77 -19.91 9.65 -0.31
C HIS A 77 -20.31 8.91 0.97
N LEU A 78 -20.27 9.65 2.09
CA LEU A 78 -21.13 9.46 3.23
C LEU A 78 -22.57 9.51 2.70
N ILE A 79 -23.11 8.37 2.27
CA ILE A 79 -24.55 8.21 2.18
C ILE A 79 -25.04 8.29 3.63
N ARG A 80 -25.34 9.51 4.10
CA ARG A 80 -26.30 9.68 5.19
C ARG A 80 -27.59 9.09 4.65
N VAL A 81 -27.88 7.84 5.02
CA VAL A 81 -29.24 7.34 4.98
C VAL A 81 -29.99 8.19 6.01
N GLY A 82 -30.55 9.30 5.55
CA GLY A 82 -31.52 10.05 6.32
C GLY A 82 -32.73 9.13 6.44
N SER A 83 -32.87 8.48 7.59
CA SER A 83 -34.15 7.91 8.00
C SER A 83 -35.17 9.06 8.05
N ASN A 84 -36.15 9.04 7.15
CA ASN A 84 -37.48 9.57 7.42
C ASN A 84 -38.51 8.86 6.55
#